data_AF-A0A131ZWD6-F1
#
_entry.id   AF-A0A131ZWD6-F1
#
_cell.length_a   1.000
_cell.length_b   1.000
_cell.length_c   1.000
_cell.angle_alpha   90.00
_cell.angle_beta   90.00
_cell.angle_gamma   90.00
#
_symmetry.space_group_name_H-M   'P 1'
#
loop_
_entity.id
_entity.type
_entity.pdbx_description
1 polymer ?
#
loop_
_entity_poly.entity_id
_entity_poly.type
_entity_poly.pdbx_seq_one_letter_code
_entity_poly.pdbx_strand_id
1 'polypeptide(L)'
;MWYLRYHTRRILRSIMRPIRPDLATKWHTRTRYLYLLIALITFSYTYYKTKDEKYESEPDLDKSKMHRYLRLQNRHENVYRVIITPGIGIQTEQYNNQEYIKDYNRRKAEYETSLKAESIKETDLNEFDKDS
;
A
#
# COMPACT_ATOMS: atom_id res chain seq x y z
N MET A 1 -5.38 -33.80 -47.10
CA MET A 1 -4.42 -32.67 -47.12
C MET A 1 -4.76 -31.57 -48.13
N TRP A 2 -5.19 -31.88 -49.38
CA TRP A 2 -5.45 -30.86 -50.41
C TRP A 2 -6.65 -29.92 -50.12
N TYR A 3 -7.75 -30.49 -49.60
CA TYR A 3 -8.96 -29.74 -49.25
C TYR A 3 -8.70 -28.61 -48.23
N LEU A 4 -7.95 -28.91 -47.16
CA LEU A 4 -7.62 -27.93 -46.12
C LEU A 4 -6.75 -26.77 -46.67
N ARG A 5 -5.79 -27.09 -47.56
CA ARG A 5 -4.94 -26.10 -48.24
C ARG A 5 -5.72 -25.18 -49.19
N TYR A 6 -6.75 -25.71 -49.85
CA TYR A 6 -7.60 -24.93 -50.75
C TYR A 6 -8.47 -23.93 -49.98
N HIS A 7 -9.12 -24.38 -48.91
CA HIS A 7 -9.98 -23.51 -48.09
C HIS A 7 -9.19 -22.45 -47.33
N THR A 8 -8.02 -22.80 -46.78
CA THR A 8 -7.13 -21.81 -46.14
C THR A 8 -6.66 -20.73 -47.11
N ARG A 9 -6.23 -21.09 -48.33
CA ARG A 9 -5.88 -20.09 -49.37
C ARG A 9 -7.05 -19.21 -49.78
N ARG A 10 -8.27 -19.76 -49.85
CA ARG A 10 -9.48 -19.00 -50.19
C ARG A 10 -9.81 -17.95 -49.12
N ILE A 11 -9.69 -18.32 -47.84
CA ILE A 11 -9.92 -17.42 -46.70
C ILE A 11 -8.83 -16.33 -46.64
N LEU A 12 -7.57 -16.71 -46.80
CA LEU A 12 -6.45 -15.76 -46.87
C LEU A 12 -6.65 -14.70 -47.96
N ARG A 13 -7.08 -15.10 -49.16
CA ARG A 13 -7.39 -14.16 -50.25
C ARG A 13 -8.58 -13.25 -49.98
N SER A 14 -9.58 -13.68 -49.21
CA SER A 14 -10.69 -12.80 -48.84
C SER A 14 -10.29 -11.74 -47.80
N ILE A 15 -9.34 -12.06 -46.93
CA ILE A 15 -8.83 -11.15 -45.90
C ILE A 15 -7.79 -10.18 -46.50
N MET A 16 -6.97 -10.66 -47.43
CA MET A 16 -5.91 -9.87 -48.10
C MET A 16 -6.41 -8.97 -49.24
N ARG A 17 -7.73 -8.78 -49.41
CA ARG A 17 -8.21 -7.82 -50.40
C ARG A 17 -7.78 -6.41 -49.98
N PRO A 18 -7.27 -5.58 -50.91
CA PRO A 18 -6.90 -4.22 -50.59
C PRO A 18 -8.12 -3.48 -50.05
N ILE A 19 -7.98 -2.96 -48.83
CA ILE A 19 -9.04 -2.21 -48.16
C ILE A 19 -9.21 -0.91 -48.93
N ARG A 20 -10.44 -0.59 -49.33
CA ARG A 20 -10.73 0.69 -50.00
C ARG A 20 -10.29 1.86 -49.09
N PRO A 21 -9.65 2.90 -49.63
CA PRO A 21 -9.07 3.99 -48.84
C PRO A 21 -10.11 4.68 -47.93
N ASP A 22 -11.36 4.79 -48.38
CA ASP A 22 -12.47 5.36 -47.58
C ASP A 22 -12.90 4.52 -46.38
N LEU A 23 -12.75 3.19 -46.46
CA LEU A 23 -13.00 2.32 -45.31
C LEU A 23 -11.80 2.31 -44.38
N ALA A 24 -10.58 2.37 -44.92
CA ALA A 24 -9.35 2.39 -44.14
C ALA A 24 -9.27 3.64 -43.23
N THR A 25 -9.67 4.81 -43.72
CA THR A 25 -9.69 6.06 -42.93
C THR A 25 -10.71 6.01 -41.78
N LYS A 26 -11.91 5.47 -42.04
CA LYS A 26 -12.95 5.26 -40.99
C LYS A 26 -12.54 4.22 -39.96
N TRP A 27 -11.84 3.17 -40.38
CA TRP A 27 -11.28 2.18 -39.48
C TRP A 27 -10.15 2.76 -38.64
N HIS A 28 -9.23 3.50 -39.25
CA HIS A 28 -8.11 4.14 -38.58
C HIS A 28 -8.56 5.13 -37.51
N THR A 29 -9.58 5.95 -37.77
CA THR A 29 -10.13 6.86 -36.76
C THR A 29 -10.77 6.11 -35.60
N ARG A 30 -11.57 5.07 -35.86
CA ARG A 30 -12.17 4.23 -34.82
C ARG A 30 -11.13 3.49 -33.97
N THR A 31 -10.11 2.92 -34.59
CA THR A 31 -9.02 2.23 -33.87
C THR A 31 -8.18 3.21 -33.06
N ARG A 32 -7.98 4.45 -33.52
CA ARG A 32 -7.25 5.47 -32.77
C ARG A 32 -7.91 5.77 -31.41
N TYR A 33 -9.24 5.90 -31.37
CA TYR A 33 -9.96 6.08 -30.10
C TYR A 33 -9.92 4.82 -29.23
N LEU A 34 -9.98 3.63 -29.82
CA LEU A 34 -9.83 2.36 -29.10
C LEU A 34 -8.46 2.27 -28.41
N TYR A 35 -7.38 2.61 -29.12
CA TYR A 35 -6.02 2.63 -28.54
C TYR A 35 -5.89 3.66 -27.42
N LEU A 36 -6.51 4.84 -27.55
CA LEU A 36 -6.53 5.85 -26.49
C LEU A 36 -7.26 5.34 -25.23
N LEU A 37 -8.38 4.63 -25.39
CA LEU A 37 -9.11 4.03 -24.26
C LEU A 37 -8.29 2.92 -23.59
N ILE A 38 -7.65 2.04 -24.37
CA ILE A 38 -6.78 0.99 -23.83
C ILE A 38 -5.61 1.64 -23.05
N ALA A 39 -4.99 2.68 -23.61
CA ALA A 39 -3.92 3.42 -22.94
C ALA A 39 -4.38 4.11 -21.64
N LEU A 40 -5.59 4.67 -21.60
CA LEU A 40 -6.16 5.25 -20.38
C LEU A 40 -6.47 4.19 -19.32
N ILE A 41 -6.98 3.02 -19.72
CA ILE A 41 -7.26 1.91 -18.81
C ILE A 41 -5.96 1.36 -18.24
N THR A 42 -4.95 1.11 -19.08
CA THR A 42 -3.65 0.61 -18.62
C THR A 42 -2.95 1.63 -17.74
N PHE A 43 -2.96 2.92 -18.11
CA PHE A 43 -2.42 4.00 -17.27
C PHE A 43 -3.12 4.06 -15.92
N SER A 44 -4.46 4.07 -15.89
CA SER A 44 -5.23 4.08 -14.64
C SER A 44 -4.91 2.85 -13.79
N TYR A 45 -4.90 1.66 -14.38
CA TYR A 45 -4.56 0.42 -13.67
C TYR A 45 -3.14 0.48 -13.09
N THR A 46 -2.14 0.92 -13.86
CA THR A 46 -0.77 1.07 -13.37
C THR A 46 -0.66 2.14 -12.29
N TYR A 47 -1.41 3.24 -12.39
CA TYR A 47 -1.41 4.30 -11.38
C TYR A 47 -2.02 3.82 -10.06
N TYR A 48 -3.15 3.11 -10.10
CA TYR A 48 -3.74 2.52 -8.89
C TYR A 48 -2.86 1.42 -8.31
N LYS A 49 -2.33 0.52 -9.15
CA LYS A 49 -1.43 -0.54 -8.70
C LYS A 49 -0.15 -0.01 -8.06
N THR A 50 0.48 1.02 -8.65
CA THR A 50 1.69 1.64 -8.07
C THR A 50 1.40 2.45 -6.81
N LYS A 51 0.18 3.01 -6.69
CA LYS A 51 -0.26 3.67 -5.46
C LYS A 51 -0.52 2.66 -4.33
N ASP A 52 -1.07 1.50 -4.66
CA ASP A 52 -1.26 0.38 -3.73
C ASP A 52 0.08 -0.28 -3.37
N GLU A 53 1.00 -0.45 -4.33
CA GLU A 53 2.38 -0.92 -4.07
C GLU A 53 3.19 0.08 -3.24
N LYS A 54 2.94 1.40 -3.32
CA LYS A 54 3.51 2.37 -2.36
C LYS A 54 2.93 2.25 -0.95
N TYR A 55 1.75 1.65 -0.81
CA TYR A 55 1.18 1.28 0.48
C TYR A 55 1.73 -0.06 0.99
N GLU A 56 2.13 -0.97 0.09
CA GLU A 56 2.69 -2.29 0.40
C GLU A 56 4.22 -2.36 0.41
N SER A 57 4.95 -1.35 -0.12
CA SER A 57 6.38 -1.21 0.09
C SER A 57 6.58 -1.10 1.58
N GLU A 58 7.07 -2.19 2.18
CA GLU A 58 7.11 -2.44 3.62
C GLU A 58 7.24 -1.12 4.35
N PRO A 59 6.18 -0.69 5.07
CA PRO A 59 6.35 0.48 5.87
C PRO A 59 7.51 0.13 6.78
N ASP A 60 8.44 1.07 6.91
CA ASP A 60 9.32 1.14 8.05
C ASP A 60 8.38 1.22 9.26
N LEU A 61 7.90 0.05 9.68
CA LEU A 61 6.80 -0.14 10.60
C LEU A 61 7.45 0.13 11.94
N ASP A 62 7.48 1.42 12.27
CA ASP A 62 7.68 1.89 13.61
C ASP A 62 6.87 0.98 14.55
N LYS A 63 7.47 0.60 15.69
CA LYS A 63 6.98 -0.50 16.55
C LYS A 63 5.49 -0.34 16.89
N SER A 64 5.02 0.90 16.98
CA SER A 64 3.63 1.31 17.17
C SER A 64 2.66 0.84 16.07
N LYS A 65 3.06 0.91 14.80
CA LYS A 65 2.25 0.50 13.65
C LYS A 65 2.22 -1.03 13.52
N MET A 66 3.33 -1.70 13.82
CA MET A 66 3.39 -3.17 13.82
C MET A 66 2.49 -3.77 14.90
N HIS A 67 2.48 -3.14 16.08
CA HIS A 67 1.53 -3.46 17.13
C HIS A 67 0.08 -3.38 16.67
N ARG A 68 -0.28 -2.26 16.01
CA ARG A 68 -1.64 -2.02 15.50
C ARG A 68 -2.03 -3.08 14.46
N TYR A 69 -1.11 -3.43 13.56
CA TYR A 69 -1.34 -4.44 12.53
C TYR A 69 -1.59 -5.83 13.14
N LEU A 70 -0.74 -6.27 14.08
CA LEU A 70 -0.89 -7.56 14.74
C LEU A 70 -2.17 -7.65 15.58
N ARG A 71 -2.57 -6.55 16.22
CA ARG A 71 -3.84 -6.46 16.94
C ARG A 71 -5.04 -6.58 16.00
N LEU A 72 -5.04 -5.89 14.86
CA LEU A 72 -6.15 -5.94 13.88
C LEU A 72 -6.34 -7.35 13.29
N GLN A 73 -5.25 -8.12 13.20
CA GLN A 73 -5.28 -9.50 12.71
C GLN A 73 -5.49 -10.55 13.81
N ASN A 74 -5.71 -10.16 15.08
CA ASN A 74 -5.81 -11.06 16.23
C ASN A 74 -4.60 -12.01 16.37
N ARG A 75 -3.40 -11.55 15.99
CA ARG A 75 -2.16 -12.33 16.09
C ARG A 75 -1.39 -11.94 17.34
N HIS A 76 -1.16 -12.91 18.22
CA HIS A 76 -0.40 -12.74 19.46
C HIS A 76 1.03 -13.26 19.37
N GLU A 77 1.51 -13.53 18.15
CA GLU A 77 2.78 -14.21 17.90
C GLU A 77 3.98 -13.26 17.93
N ASN A 78 5.16 -13.86 18.10
CA ASN A 78 6.45 -13.19 17.92
C ASN A 78 6.68 -12.97 16.42
N VAL A 79 6.91 -11.72 16.03
CA VAL A 79 7.19 -11.36 14.64
C VAL A 79 8.64 -10.95 14.52
N TYR A 80 9.34 -11.51 13.54
CA TYR A 80 10.69 -11.07 13.23
C TYR A 80 10.61 -9.90 12.26
N ARG A 81 11.14 -8.75 12.69
CA ARG A 81 11.31 -7.58 11.84
C ARG A 81 12.66 -7.68 11.18
N VAL A 82 12.69 -7.70 9.85
CA VAL A 82 13.92 -7.61 9.08
C VAL A 82 14.09 -6.16 8.67
N ILE A 83 15.14 -5.51 9.16
CA ILE A 83 15.50 -4.13 8.83
C ILE A 83 16.70 -4.22 7.88
N ILE A 84 16.51 -3.80 6.64
CA ILE A 84 17.59 -3.76 5.65
C ILE A 84 18.05 -2.31 5.53
N THR A 85 19.24 -2.01 6.07
CA THR A 85 19.79 -0.66 6.03
C THR A 85 20.99 -0.61 5.07
N PRO A 86 20.97 0.27 4.06
CA PRO A 86 22.08 0.39 3.10
C PRO A 86 23.38 0.73 3.83
N GLY A 87 24.41 -0.10 3.64
CA GLY A 87 25.74 0.08 4.25
C GLY A 87 25.93 -0.49 5.66
N ILE A 88 24.85 -0.85 6.37
CA ILE A 88 24.91 -1.40 7.74
C ILE A 88 24.59 -2.91 7.76
N GLY A 89 23.86 -3.40 6.75
CA GLY A 89 23.51 -4.80 6.59
C GLY A 89 22.07 -5.11 6.97
N ILE A 90 21.79 -6.41 7.18
CA ILE A 90 20.46 -6.92 7.56
C ILE A 90 20.44 -7.08 9.08
N GLN A 91 19.56 -6.35 9.77
CA GLN A 91 19.31 -6.49 11.20
C GLN A 91 17.96 -7.16 11.42
N THR A 92 17.93 -8.23 12.21
CA THR A 92 16.69 -8.90 12.59
C THR A 92 16.36 -8.59 14.04
N GLU A 93 15.28 -7.84 14.27
CA GLU A 93 14.74 -7.61 15.61
C GLU A 93 13.57 -8.56 15.86
N GLN A 94 13.58 -9.25 17.01
CA GLN A 94 12.43 -10.03 17.46
C GLN A 94 11.43 -9.09 18.14
N TYR A 95 10.22 -9.00 17.60
CA TYR A 95 9.12 -8.23 18.16
C TYR A 95 8.13 -9.15 18.87
N ASN A 96 8.00 -8.98 20.19
CA ASN A 96 7.00 -9.68 20.99
C ASN A 96 5.83 -8.76 21.33
N ASN A 97 4.65 -9.09 20.79
CA ASN A 97 3.42 -8.31 20.99
C ASN A 97 3.01 -8.23 22.48
N GLN A 98 3.17 -9.31 23.24
CA GLN A 98 2.78 -9.32 24.66
C GLN A 98 3.67 -8.42 25.52
N GLU A 99 4.97 -8.40 25.22
CA GLU A 99 5.93 -7.57 25.92
C GLU A 99 5.68 -6.08 25.63
N TYR A 100 5.37 -5.75 24.36
CA TYR A 100 4.99 -4.40 23.99
C TYR A 100 3.73 -3.91 24.73
N ILE A 101 2.71 -4.76 24.88
CA ILE A 101 1.49 -4.38 25.62
C ILE A 101 1.80 -4.09 27.09
N LYS A 102 2.65 -4.92 27.71
CA LYS A 102 3.07 -4.71 29.11
C LYS A 102 3.82 -3.39 29.26
N ASP A 103 4.79 -3.15 28.39
CA ASP A 103 5.59 -1.92 28.41
C ASP A 103 4.75 -0.66 28.15
N TYR A 104 3.81 -0.73 27.20
CA TYR A 104 2.87 0.34 26.92
C TYR A 104 1.99 0.67 28.13
N ASN A 105 1.43 -0.34 28.79
CA ASN A 105 0.59 -0.14 29.96
C ASN A 105 1.37 0.46 31.14
N ARG A 106 2.63 0.06 31.32
CA ARG A 106 3.54 0.66 32.31
C ARG A 106 3.75 2.15 32.02
N ARG A 107 4.18 2.51 30.80
CA ARG A 107 4.41 3.91 30.40
C ARG A 107 3.14 4.76 30.51
N LYS A 108 1.99 4.18 30.18
CA LYS A 108 0.69 4.84 30.36
C LYS A 108 0.42 5.13 31.83
N ALA A 109 0.64 4.16 32.72
CA ALA A 109 0.44 4.37 34.15
C ALA A 109 1.38 5.43 34.72
N GLU A 110 2.67 5.41 34.33
CA GLU A 110 3.65 6.43 34.70
C GLU A 110 3.21 7.83 34.26
N TYR A 111 2.74 7.97 33.02
CA TYR A 111 2.22 9.24 32.50
C TYR A 111 0.97 9.72 33.24
N GLU A 112 0.04 8.83 33.58
CA GLU A 112 -1.14 9.19 34.39
C GLU A 112 -0.74 9.61 35.81
N THR A 113 0.30 9.01 36.38
CA THR A 113 0.81 9.43 37.70
C THR A 113 1.52 10.78 37.65
N SER A 114 2.28 11.09 36.60
CA SER A 114 2.93 12.38 36.46
C SER A 114 1.91 13.51 36.27
N LEU A 115 0.88 13.28 35.44
CA LEU A 115 -0.22 14.24 35.25
C LEU A 115 -0.95 14.58 36.56
N LYS A 116 -1.23 13.56 37.39
CA LYS A 116 -1.84 13.78 38.70
C LYS A 116 -0.92 14.58 39.61
N ALA A 117 0.38 14.28 39.63
CA ALA A 117 1.36 15.01 40.44
C ALA A 117 1.52 16.47 39.99
N GLU A 118 1.47 16.74 38.69
CA GLU A 118 1.46 18.11 38.13
C GLU A 118 0.18 18.86 38.52
N SER A 119 -0.99 18.24 38.39
CA SER A 119 -2.26 18.87 38.79
C SER A 119 -2.31 19.22 40.28
N ILE A 120 -1.74 18.39 41.16
CA ILE A 120 -1.68 18.64 42.59
C ILE A 120 -0.77 19.86 42.88
N LYS A 121 0.41 19.92 42.24
CA LYS A 121 1.33 21.06 42.39
C LYS A 121 0.73 22.38 41.93
N GLU A 122 -0.01 22.39 40.81
CA GLU A 122 -0.72 23.60 40.35
C GLU A 122 -1.84 24.01 41.30
N THR A 123 -2.49 23.06 41.97
CA THR A 123 -3.54 23.35 42.96
C THR A 123 -2.93 23.99 44.22
N ASP A 124 -1.84 23.42 44.74
CA ASP A 124 -1.15 23.90 45.93
C ASP A 124 -0.54 25.32 45.74
N LEU A 125 -0.03 25.62 44.54
CA LEU A 125 0.50 26.96 44.21
C LEU A 125 -0.61 28.02 44.12
N ASN A 126 -1.76 27.65 43.55
CA ASN A 126 -2.90 28.57 43.43
C ASN A 126 -3.62 28.82 44.77
N GLU A 127 -3.44 27.93 45.76
CA GLU A 127 -3.95 28.13 47.13
C GLU A 127 -3.02 29.05 47.93
N PHE A 128 -1.70 28.96 47.74
CA PHE A 128 -0.71 29.82 48.39
C PHE A 128 -0.78 31.31 47.96
N ASP A 129 -1.11 31.57 46.69
CA ASP A 129 -1.28 32.94 46.16
C ASP A 129 -2.59 33.62 46.59
N LYS A 130 -3.55 32.88 47.17
CA LYS A 130 -4.81 33.47 47.69
C LYS A 130 -4.71 33.95 49.14
N ASP A 131 -3.72 33.45 49.88
CA ASP A 131 -3.49 33.78 51.28
C ASP A 131 -2.32 34.77 51.48
N SER A 132 -1.73 35.28 50.38
CA SER A 132 -0.67 36.32 50.35
C SER A 132 -1.22 37.69 49.99
#